data_AF-A0A3D6EUN9-F1
#
_entry.id   AF-A0A3D6EUN9-F1
#
_cell.length_a   1.000
_cell.length_b   1.000
_cell.length_c   1.000
_cell.angle_alpha   90.00
_cell.angle_beta   90.00
_cell.angle_gamma   90.00
#
_symmetry.space_group_name_H-M   'P 1'
#
loop_
_entity.id
_entity.type
_entity.pdbx_description
1 polymer ?
#
loop_
_entity_poly.entity_id
_entity_poly.type
_entity_poly.pdbx_seq_one_letter_code
_entity_poly.pdbx_strand_id
1 'polypeptide(L)' 'RQYHSDSLMSTMLQVFKKWYGEDFKSTKHELAGNVYYKLDGKRRINLYIKDDQSVRAIFTDMKMEQQIVKALKSEK' A
#
# COMPACT_ATOMS: atom_id res chain seq x y z
N ARG A 1 12.21 8.65 -20.30
CA ARG A 1 11.01 8.75 -19.44
C ARG A 1 11.42 8.87 -17.96
N GLN A 2 12.16 9.92 -17.58
CA GLN A 2 12.72 10.06 -16.22
C GLN A 2 11.68 10.54 -15.19
N TYR A 3 10.59 11.18 -15.65
CA TYR A 3 9.54 11.76 -14.80
C TYR A 3 8.26 10.90 -14.75
N HIS A 4 8.35 9.60 -15.03
CA HIS A 4 7.20 8.70 -15.01
C HIS A 4 7.09 7.98 -13.65
N SER A 5 5.87 7.76 -13.20
CA SER A 5 5.56 7.16 -11.90
C SER A 5 6.13 5.76 -11.70
N ASP A 6 6.46 5.01 -12.75
CA ASP A 6 7.18 3.73 -12.66
C ASP A 6 8.57 3.87 -12.02
N SER A 7 9.32 4.90 -12.45
CA SER A 7 10.66 5.17 -11.89
C SER A 7 10.56 5.73 -10.47
N LEU A 8 9.54 6.54 -10.22
CA LEU A 8 9.22 7.04 -8.89
C LEU A 8 8.84 5.89 -7.94
N MET A 9 8.04 4.92 -8.40
CA MET A 9 7.62 3.76 -7.61
C MET A 9 8.82 2.95 -7.13
N SER A 10 9.78 2.66 -8.02
CA SER A 10 11.01 1.96 -7.64
C SER A 10 11.77 2.71 -6.54
N THR A 11 11.91 4.02 -6.70
CA THR A 11 12.59 4.88 -5.72
C THR A 11 11.85 4.89 -4.38
N MET A 12 10.54 5.08 -4.41
CA MET A 12 9.70 5.12 -3.21
C MET A 12 9.69 3.78 -2.48
N LEU A 13 9.67 2.66 -3.20
CA LEU A 13 9.75 1.33 -2.60
C LEU A 13 11.07 1.15 -1.83
N GLN A 14 12.20 1.60 -2.36
CA GLN A 14 13.49 1.55 -1.65
C GLN A 14 13.49 2.43 -0.39
N VAL A 15 12.92 3.63 -0.48
CA VAL A 15 12.77 4.52 0.68
C VAL A 15 11.91 3.87 1.76
N PHE A 16 10.78 3.26 1.38
CA PHE A 16 9.89 2.59 2.31
C PHE A 16 10.51 1.35 2.93
N LYS A 17 11.29 0.58 2.16
CA LYS A 17 12.08 -0.54 2.67
C LYS A 17 13.08 -0.12 3.73
N LYS A 18 13.78 1.00 3.51
CA LYS A 18 14.70 1.58 4.49
C LYS A 18 14.00 2.02 5.78
N TRP A 19 12.77 2.56 5.68
CA TRP A 19 12.04 3.08 6.84
C TRP A 19 11.25 2.02 7.61
N TYR A 20 10.66 1.06 6.91
CA TYR A 20 9.70 0.11 7.49
C TYR A 20 10.17 -1.35 7.40
N GLY A 21 11.29 -1.63 6.75
CA GLY A 21 11.83 -2.98 6.58
C GLY A 21 11.59 -3.56 5.19
N GLU A 22 12.32 -4.62 4.87
CA GLU A 22 12.48 -5.15 3.51
C GLU A 22 11.33 -6.02 2.98
N ASP A 23 10.44 -6.45 3.86
CA ASP A 23 9.39 -7.47 3.68
C ASP A 23 8.12 -6.97 2.96
N PHE A 24 8.26 -5.99 2.06
CA PHE A 24 7.19 -5.59 1.16
C PHE A 24 6.89 -6.71 0.16
N LYS A 25 5.61 -7.10 0.07
CA LYS A 25 5.07 -8.07 -0.89
C LYS A 25 4.39 -7.33 -2.02
N SER A 26 4.37 -7.92 -3.22
CA SER A 26 3.63 -7.37 -4.36
C SER A 26 2.35 -8.17 -4.62
N THR A 27 1.27 -7.47 -4.96
CA THR A 27 0.05 -8.06 -5.51
C THR A 27 -0.44 -7.23 -6.69
N LYS A 28 -1.20 -7.85 -7.60
CA LYS A 28 -1.81 -7.15 -8.73
C LYS A 28 -3.26 -6.87 -8.39
N HIS A 29 -3.62 -5.58 -8.32
CA HIS A 29 -4.98 -5.11 -8.15
C HIS A 29 -5.58 -4.77 -9.51
N GLU A 30 -6.83 -5.15 -9.75
CA GLU A 30 -7.49 -4.99 -11.06
C GLU A 30 -7.48 -3.53 -11.55
N LEU A 31 -7.71 -2.58 -10.64
CA LEU A 31 -7.79 -1.15 -10.97
C LEU A 31 -6.48 -0.39 -10.80
N ALA A 32 -5.61 -0.82 -9.88
CA ALA A 32 -4.44 -0.04 -9.46
C ALA A 32 -3.12 -0.62 -9.99
N GLY A 33 -3.18 -1.76 -10.71
CA GLY A 33 -2.01 -2.46 -11.18
C GLY A 33 -1.18 -3.03 -10.03
N ASN A 34 0.13 -2.83 -10.07
CA ASN A 34 1.04 -3.38 -9.07
C ASN A 34 0.95 -2.60 -7.76
N VAL A 35 0.56 -3.28 -6.68
CA VAL A 35 0.51 -2.75 -5.32
C VAL A 35 1.54 -3.47 -4.48
N TYR A 36 2.44 -2.70 -3.86
CA TYR A 36 3.33 -3.20 -2.84
C TYR A 36 2.68 -3.01 -1.48
N TYR A 37 2.69 -4.04 -0.63
CA TYR A 37 2.13 -3.96 0.70
C TYR A 37 3.03 -4.59 1.74
N LYS A 38 2.95 -4.06 2.96
CA LYS A 38 3.61 -4.61 4.15
C LYS A 38 2.67 -4.55 5.33
N LEU A 39 2.69 -5.59 6.17
CA LEU A 39 2.11 -5.56 7.50
C LEU A 39 3.20 -5.13 8.50
N ASP A 40 3.08 -3.90 9.00
CA ASP A 40 3.94 -3.33 10.04
C ASP A 40 3.22 -3.38 11.39
N GLY A 41 3.29 -4.55 12.04
CA GLY A 41 2.56 -4.83 13.27
C GLY A 41 1.04 -4.76 13.06
N LYS A 42 0.38 -3.76 13.66
CA LYS A 42 -1.07 -3.51 13.52
C LYS A 42 -1.43 -2.57 12.36
N ARG A 43 -0.45 -2.15 11.56
CA ARG A 43 -0.66 -1.24 10.43
C ARG A 43 -0.39 -1.97 9.13
N ARG A 44 -1.25 -1.78 8.12
CA ARG A 44 -0.97 -2.19 6.74
C ARG A 44 -0.55 -0.96 5.95
N ILE A 45 0.60 -1.07 5.29
CA ILE A 45 1.14 -0.03 4.41
C ILE A 45 0.95 -0.52 2.99
N ASN A 46 0.22 0.22 2.17
CA ASN A 46 0.04 -0.06 0.74
C ASN A 46 0.69 1.06 -0.07
N LEU A 47 1.48 0.71 -1.08
CA LEU A 47 2.17 1.62 -1.99
C LEU A 47 1.84 1.23 -3.43
N TYR A 48 1.27 2.16 -4.20
CA TYR A 48 0.87 1.91 -5.58
C TYR A 48 0.90 3.17 -6.45
N ILE A 49 0.97 2.99 -7.76
CA ILE A 49 0.92 4.10 -8.73
C ILE A 49 -0.52 4.59 -8.80
N LYS A 50 -0.72 5.88 -8.59
CA LYS A 50 -2.07 6.49 -8.65
C LYS A 50 -2.36 7.03 -10.05
N ASP A 51 -1.36 7.66 -10.67
CA ASP A 51 -1.41 8.22 -12.02
C ASP A 51 0.03 8.31 -12.58
N ASP A 52 0.19 8.78 -13.82
CA ASP A 52 1.47 8.80 -14.55
C ASP A 52 2.59 9.58 -13.84
N GLN A 53 2.25 10.43 -12.85
CA GLN A 53 3.22 11.29 -12.16
C GLN A 53 3.26 11.10 -10.65
N SER A 54 2.35 10.32 -10.05
CA SER A 54 2.28 10.17 -8.61
C SER A 54 2.19 8.73 -8.11
N VAL A 55 2.83 8.52 -6.96
CA VAL A 55 2.77 7.30 -6.17
C VAL A 55 2.03 7.62 -4.88
N ARG A 56 1.13 6.73 -4.46
CA ARG A 56 0.34 6.89 -3.24
C ARG A 56 0.74 5.82 -2.22
N ALA A 57 0.97 6.26 -1.00
CA ALA A 57 1.08 5.41 0.17
C ALA A 57 -0.18 5.54 1.04
N ILE A 58 -0.78 4.43 1.43
CA ILE A 58 -1.93 4.36 2.35
C ILE A 58 -1.52 3.57 3.57
N PHE A 59 -1.79 4.12 4.75
CA PHE A 59 -1.60 3.47 6.04
C PHE A 59 -2.96 3.15 6.63
N THR A 60 -3.20 1.87 6.92
CA THR A 60 -4.46 1.41 7.51
C THR A 60 -4.18 0.80 8.88
N ASP A 61 -4.90 1.26 9.90
CA ASP A 61 -4.93 0.58 11.20
C ASP A 61 -5.83 -0.65 11.11
N MET A 62 -5.22 -1.83 11.23
CA MET A 62 -5.91 -3.11 11.10
C MET A 62 -6.84 -3.40 12.28
N LYS A 63 -6.56 -2.86 13.48
CA LYS A 63 -7.43 -3.04 14.65
C LYS A 63 -8.76 -2.32 14.43
N MET A 64 -8.71 -1.13 13.83
CA MET A 64 -9.92 -0.39 13.49
C MET A 64 -10.65 -1.04 12.31
N GLU A 65 -9.93 -1.46 11.27
CA GLU A 65 -10.51 -2.12 10.09
C GLU A 65 -11.29 -3.38 10.50
N GLN A 66 -10.73 -4.21 11.40
CA GLN A 66 -11.42 -5.40 11.91
C GLN A 66 -12.72 -5.08 12.67
N GLN A 67 -12.75 -3.99 13.44
CA GLN A 67 -13.96 -3.58 14.15
C GLN A 67 -15.05 -3.12 13.20
N ILE A 68 -14.69 -2.33 12.18
CA ILE A 68 -15.62 -1.89 11.14
C ILE A 68 -16.20 -3.10 10.38
N VAL A 69 -15.33 -4.03 9.96
CA VAL A 69 -15.77 -5.25 9.25
C VAL A 69 -16.69 -6.09 10.14
N LYS A 70 -16.42 -6.20 11.44
CA LYS A 70 -17.28 -6.92 12.38
C LYS A 70 -18.65 -6.25 12.53
N ALA A 71 -18.69 -4.94 12.69
CA ALA A 71 -19.94 -4.17 12.80
C ALA A 71 -20.81 -4.32 11.53
N LEU A 72 -20.21 -4.16 10.35
CA LEU A 72 -20.91 -4.30 9.06
C LEU A 72 -21.45 -5.73 8.82
N LYS A 73 -20.80 -6.75 9.40
CA LYS A 73 -21.28 -8.14 9.33
C LYS A 73 -22.39 -8.44 10.32
N SER A 74 -22.45 -7.76 11.46
CA SER A 74 -23.54 -7.93 12.45
C SER A 74 -24.84 -7.22 12.06
N GLU A 75 -24.78 -6.28 11.12
CA GLU A 75 -25.94 -5.56 10.58
C GLU A 75 -26.60 -6.28 9.39
N LYS A 76 -26.00 -7.37 8.90
CA LYS A 76 -26.52 -8.23 7.83
C LYS A 76 -27.10 -9.51 8.41
#